data_AF-A0A916JCN0-F1
#
_entry.id   AF-A0A916JCN0-F1
#
_cell.length_a   1.000
_cell.length_b   1.000
_cell.length_c   1.000
_cell.angle_alpha   90.00
_cell.angle_beta   90.00
_cell.angle_gamma   90.00
#
_symmetry.space_group_name_H-M   'P 1'
#
loop_
_entity.id
_entity.type
_entity.pdbx_description
1 polymer ?
#
loop_
_entity_poly.entity_id
_entity_poly.type
_entity_poly.pdbx_seq_one_letter_code
_entity_poly.pdbx_strand_id
1 'polypeptide(L)'
;MKIICAHCNKEADLPTGKVNYSVKKGWKVFCSRSCSSAARRANRTPEEWKQIKADYDKKRRADLGDVLKMQKAEYFKRTYDPVKAAIQRKKRMPSHVEYCRRPEYRQKKKAYDEVYQAKRLYGEHWESAIILKNLECHIDNREVKQSNNLINKSQKRKRLWTKILNQKLNSLPTT
;
A
#
# COMPACT_ATOMS: atom_id res chain seq x y z
N MET A 1 45.15 35.19 -11.53
CA MET A 1 45.27 34.70 -12.92
C MET A 1 43.90 34.77 -13.57
N LYS A 2 43.77 35.52 -14.67
CA LYS A 2 42.51 35.60 -15.42
C LYS A 2 42.27 34.31 -16.18
N ILE A 3 41.09 33.73 -16.00
CA ILE A 3 40.64 32.52 -16.71
C ILE A 3 39.23 32.70 -17.23
N ILE A 4 38.92 32.00 -18.32
CA ILE A 4 37.55 31.93 -18.86
C ILE A 4 36.83 30.77 -18.19
N CYS A 5 35.67 31.04 -17.58
CA CYS A 5 34.89 30.02 -16.90
C CYS A 5 34.29 29.02 -17.90
N ALA A 6 34.53 27.73 -17.71
CA ALA A 6 34.04 26.66 -18.58
C ALA A 6 32.51 26.41 -18.56
N HIS A 7 31.74 27.26 -17.86
CA HIS A 7 30.28 27.18 -17.79
C HIS A 7 29.61 28.45 -18.32
N CYS A 8 29.98 29.62 -17.78
CA CYS A 8 29.35 30.89 -18.15
C CYS A 8 30.18 31.73 -19.15
N ASN A 9 31.36 31.25 -19.55
CA ASN A 9 32.29 31.91 -20.47
C ASN A 9 32.73 33.33 -20.06
N LYS A 10 32.48 33.72 -18.80
CA LYS A 10 32.94 35.00 -18.25
C LYS A 10 34.38 34.89 -17.76
N GLU A 11 35.11 35.99 -17.88
CA GLU A 11 36.41 36.15 -17.25
C GLU A 11 36.27 36.21 -15.73
N ALA A 12 37.14 35.51 -15.02
CA ALA A 12 37.25 35.58 -13.58
C ALA A 12 38.71 35.55 -13.17
N ASP A 13 39.04 36.28 -12.12
CA ASP A 13 40.36 36.22 -11.51
C ASP A 13 40.37 35.16 -10.40
N LEU A 14 41.25 34.18 -10.53
CA LEU A 14 41.41 33.10 -9.56
C LEU A 14 42.86 33.00 -9.08
N PRO A 15 43.08 32.51 -7.85
CA PRO A 15 44.42 32.24 -7.35
C PRO A 15 45.14 31.26 -8.30
N THR A 16 46.36 31.63 -8.70
CA THR A 16 47.17 30.89 -9.68
C THR A 16 47.32 29.41 -9.31
N GLY A 17 47.51 29.10 -8.02
CA GLY A 17 47.61 27.72 -7.54
C GLY A 17 46.37 26.86 -7.83
N LYS A 18 45.16 27.43 -7.71
CA LYS A 18 43.91 26.72 -7.98
C LYS A 18 43.74 26.42 -9.48
N VAL A 19 44.13 27.38 -10.32
CA VAL A 19 44.11 27.21 -11.77
C VAL A 19 45.11 26.15 -12.19
N ASN A 20 46.37 26.27 -11.78
CA ASN A 20 47.43 25.32 -12.12
C ASN A 20 47.12 23.91 -11.63
N TYR A 21 46.55 23.77 -10.43
CA TYR A 21 46.10 22.46 -9.91
C TYR A 21 45.02 21.84 -10.79
N SER A 22 44.01 22.63 -11.18
CA SER A 22 42.91 22.17 -12.03
C SER A 22 43.42 21.77 -13.42
N VAL A 23 44.30 22.58 -14.02
CA VAL A 23 44.93 22.29 -15.32
C VAL A 23 45.78 21.02 -15.25
N LYS A 24 46.63 20.87 -14.22
CA LYS A 24 47.45 19.66 -14.00
C LYS A 24 46.62 18.39 -13.88
N LYS A 25 45.39 18.49 -13.33
CA LYS A 25 44.45 17.37 -13.20
C LYS A 25 43.54 17.19 -14.43
N GLY A 26 43.65 18.03 -15.45
CA GLY A 26 42.77 18.01 -16.62
C GLY A 26 41.32 18.40 -16.30
N TRP A 27 41.09 19.14 -15.21
CA TRP A 27 39.76 19.54 -14.77
C TRP A 27 39.35 20.89 -15.38
N LYS A 28 38.06 21.02 -15.67
CA LYS A 28 37.46 22.30 -16.09
C LYS A 28 37.56 23.33 -14.97
N VAL A 29 37.97 24.56 -15.31
CA VAL A 29 38.07 25.68 -14.36
C VAL A 29 36.77 26.49 -14.39
N PHE A 30 36.24 26.82 -13.22
CA PHE A 30 34.99 27.58 -13.07
C PHE A 30 35.23 28.82 -12.22
N CYS A 31 34.57 29.93 -12.55
CA CYS A 31 34.66 31.17 -11.77
C CYS A 31 34.12 31.02 -10.35
N SER A 32 33.15 30.13 -10.12
CA SER A 32 32.49 29.98 -8.83
C SER A 32 32.02 28.54 -8.57
N ARG A 33 31.71 28.25 -7.30
CA ARG A 33 31.05 26.99 -6.90
C ARG A 33 29.69 26.82 -7.60
N SER A 34 28.96 27.92 -7.82
CA SER A 34 27.67 27.88 -8.53
C SER A 34 27.84 27.42 -9.97
N CYS A 35 28.80 27.99 -10.72
CA CYS A 35 29.09 27.57 -12.10
C CYS A 35 29.56 26.11 -12.17
N SER A 36 30.39 25.66 -11.23
CA SER A 36 30.79 24.24 -11.16
C SER A 36 29.59 23.31 -10.92
N SER A 37 28.68 23.69 -10.03
CA SER A 37 27.50 22.89 -9.67
C SER A 37 26.44 22.91 -10.77
N ALA A 38 26.33 24.02 -11.51
CA ALA A 38 25.48 24.15 -12.68
C ALA A 38 26.01 23.31 -13.84
N ALA A 39 27.31 23.38 -14.15
CA ALA A 39 27.93 22.57 -15.20
C ALA A 39 27.76 21.06 -15.00
N ARG A 40 27.80 20.59 -13.75
CA ARG A 40 27.56 19.18 -13.42
C ARG A 40 26.12 18.74 -13.63
N ARG A 41 25.16 19.67 -13.60
CA ARG A 41 23.72 19.41 -13.77
C ARG A 41 23.19 19.73 -15.17
N ALA A 42 23.89 20.57 -15.93
CA ALA A 42 23.42 21.15 -17.19
C ALA A 42 23.19 20.14 -18.31
N ASN A 43 23.93 19.03 -18.33
CA ASN A 43 23.95 18.12 -19.47
C ASN A 43 22.96 16.95 -19.36
N ARG A 44 22.04 16.98 -18.40
CA ARG A 44 21.12 15.85 -18.17
C ARG A 44 19.71 16.31 -17.86
N THR A 45 18.74 15.62 -18.42
CA THR A 45 17.33 15.91 -18.16
C THR A 45 16.94 15.41 -16.75
N PRO A 46 15.84 15.93 -16.16
CA PRO A 46 15.31 15.41 -14.91
C PRO A 46 15.05 13.90 -14.93
N GLU A 47 14.61 13.35 -16.07
CA GLU A 47 14.34 11.92 -16.27
C GLU A 47 15.63 11.10 -16.22
N GLU A 48 16.69 11.56 -16.88
CA GLU A 48 17.99 10.90 -16.86
C GLU A 48 18.55 10.84 -15.43
N TRP A 49 18.47 11.94 -14.67
CA TRP A 49 18.87 11.96 -13.27
C TRP A 49 18.11 10.95 -12.41
N LYS A 50 16.81 10.81 -12.65
CA LYS A 50 15.97 9.82 -11.97
C LYS A 50 16.43 8.40 -12.31
N GLN A 51 16.76 8.13 -13.57
CA GLN A 51 17.25 6.82 -14.00
C GLN A 51 18.60 6.47 -13.38
N ILE A 52 19.57 7.40 -13.41
CA ILE A 52 20.89 7.21 -12.80
C ILE A 52 20.77 6.92 -11.30
N LYS A 53 19.89 7.66 -10.61
CA LYS A 53 19.61 7.43 -9.19
C LYS A 53 18.99 6.06 -8.96
N ALA A 54 18.04 5.65 -9.81
CA ALA A 54 17.41 4.34 -9.72
C ALA A 54 18.42 3.21 -9.90
N ASP A 55 19.33 3.33 -10.87
CA ASP A 55 20.40 2.37 -11.13
C ASP A 55 21.40 2.30 -9.97
N TYR A 56 21.79 3.47 -9.44
CA TYR A 56 22.62 3.55 -8.24
C TYR A 56 21.95 2.89 -7.03
N ASP A 57 20.68 3.20 -6.76
CA ASP A 57 19.94 2.64 -5.63
C ASP A 57 19.73 1.11 -5.81
N LYS A 58 19.60 0.63 -7.04
CA LYS A 58 19.53 -0.82 -7.35
C LYS A 58 20.84 -1.52 -7.03
N LYS A 59 21.97 -0.99 -7.51
CA LYS A 59 23.31 -1.53 -7.17
C LYS A 59 23.55 -1.51 -5.67
N ARG A 60 23.29 -0.37 -5.03
CA ARG A 60 23.45 -0.20 -3.58
C ARG A 60 22.57 -1.18 -2.78
N ARG A 61 21.34 -1.45 -3.23
CA ARG A 61 20.46 -2.45 -2.60
C ARG A 61 21.00 -3.87 -2.75
N ALA A 62 21.58 -4.22 -3.90
CA ALA A 62 22.20 -5.51 -4.13
C ALA A 62 23.48 -5.68 -3.28
N ASP A 63 24.35 -4.67 -3.26
CA ASP A 63 25.66 -4.78 -2.62
C ASP A 63 25.58 -4.71 -1.08
N LEU A 64 24.71 -3.84 -0.54
CA LEU A 64 24.71 -3.50 0.89
C LEU A 64 23.37 -3.75 1.58
N GLY A 65 22.33 -4.18 0.85
CA GLY A 65 20.98 -4.32 1.40
C GLY A 65 20.93 -5.22 2.63
N ASP A 66 21.55 -6.39 2.52
CA ASP A 66 21.55 -7.38 3.59
C ASP A 66 22.45 -6.96 4.75
N VAL A 67 23.63 -6.41 4.47
CA VAL A 67 24.55 -5.89 5.50
C VAL A 67 23.87 -4.80 6.33
N LEU A 68 23.24 -3.83 5.69
CA LEU A 68 22.52 -2.75 6.38
C LEU A 68 21.31 -3.28 7.16
N LYS A 69 20.63 -4.30 6.66
CA LYS A 69 19.53 -4.96 7.36
C LYS A 69 20.02 -5.66 8.63
N MET A 70 21.14 -6.38 8.54
CA MET A 70 21.76 -7.04 9.69
C MET A 70 22.24 -6.01 10.73
N GLN A 71 22.96 -4.97 10.32
CA GLN A 71 23.44 -3.92 11.22
C GLN A 71 22.29 -3.21 11.95
N LYS A 72 21.20 -2.89 11.24
CA LYS A 72 20.00 -2.30 11.86
C LYS A 72 19.33 -3.25 12.84
N ALA A 73 19.25 -4.53 12.52
CA ALA A 73 18.69 -5.54 13.41
C ALA A 73 19.54 -5.70 14.68
N GLU A 74 20.86 -5.72 14.54
CA GLU A 74 21.80 -5.80 15.66
C GLU A 74 21.74 -4.54 16.53
N TYR A 75 21.75 -3.36 15.93
CA TYR A 75 21.56 -2.10 16.64
C TYR A 75 20.23 -2.11 17.41
N PHE A 76 19.13 -2.51 16.76
CA PHE A 76 17.82 -2.63 17.40
C PHE A 76 17.87 -3.59 18.59
N LYS A 77 18.44 -4.79 18.44
CA LYS A 77 18.59 -5.75 19.56
C LYS A 77 19.33 -5.13 20.74
N ARG A 78 20.40 -4.38 20.49
CA ARG A 78 21.21 -3.73 21.53
C ARG A 78 20.47 -2.60 22.24
N THR A 79 19.68 -1.81 21.51
CA THR A 79 19.07 -0.59 22.04
C THR A 79 17.57 -0.73 22.37
N TYR A 80 16.95 -1.87 22.08
CA TYR A 80 15.52 -2.04 22.26
C TYR A 80 15.15 -2.11 23.74
N ASP A 81 14.43 -1.09 24.18
CA ASP A 81 13.84 -1.03 25.52
C ASP A 81 12.37 -1.51 25.47
N PRO A 82 12.07 -2.67 26.09
CA PRO A 82 10.73 -3.24 26.08
C PRO A 82 9.72 -2.42 26.89
N VAL A 83 10.16 -1.71 27.95
CA VAL A 83 9.30 -0.91 28.82
C VAL A 83 8.82 0.31 28.07
N LYS A 84 9.74 1.04 27.43
CA LYS A 84 9.41 2.19 26.57
C LYS A 84 8.51 1.77 25.41
N ALA A 85 8.77 0.63 24.78
CA ALA A 85 7.93 0.11 23.70
C ALA A 85 6.51 -0.24 24.21
N ALA A 86 6.37 -0.82 25.40
CA ALA A 86 5.07 -1.12 26.00
C ALA A 86 4.26 0.15 26.28
N ILE A 87 4.89 1.20 26.81
CA ILE A 87 4.25 2.51 27.04
C ILE A 87 3.73 3.09 25.72
N GLN A 88 4.55 3.07 24.66
CA GLN A 88 4.13 3.55 23.34
C GLN A 88 3.00 2.71 22.74
N ARG A 89 3.02 1.38 22.90
CA ARG A 89 1.91 0.51 22.48
C ARG A 89 0.62 0.85 23.21
N LYS A 90 0.67 1.05 24.54
CA LYS A 90 -0.49 1.48 25.34
C LYS A 90 -1.03 2.83 24.87
N LYS A 91 -0.15 3.80 24.61
CA LYS A 91 -0.54 5.13 24.08
C LYS A 91 -1.26 5.04 22.74
N ARG A 92 -0.83 4.15 21.83
CA ARG A 92 -1.44 3.96 20.51
C ARG A 92 -2.68 3.05 20.53
N MET A 93 -2.91 2.32 21.61
CA MET A 93 -3.98 1.33 21.72
C MET A 93 -5.37 1.88 21.38
N PRO A 94 -5.79 3.08 21.84
CA PRO A 94 -7.11 3.62 21.53
C PRO A 94 -7.34 3.77 20.01
N SER A 95 -6.39 4.38 19.31
CA SER A 95 -6.46 4.54 17.85
C SER A 95 -6.41 3.20 17.11
N HIS A 96 -5.69 2.21 17.65
CA HIS A 96 -5.69 0.86 17.08
C HIS A 96 -7.06 0.17 17.24
N VAL A 97 -7.70 0.33 18.40
CA VAL A 97 -9.05 -0.21 18.63
C VAL A 97 -10.06 0.44 17.68
N GLU A 98 -10.01 1.76 17.49
CA GLU A 98 -10.85 2.46 16.52
C GLU A 98 -10.62 1.96 15.09
N TYR A 99 -9.36 1.79 14.70
CA TYR A 99 -8.99 1.20 13.42
C TYR A 99 -9.61 -0.20 13.25
N CYS A 100 -9.51 -1.05 14.27
CA CYS A 100 -10.06 -2.41 14.26
C CYS A 100 -11.60 -2.45 14.26
N ARG A 101 -12.27 -1.37 14.69
CA ARG A 101 -13.74 -1.24 14.64
C ARG A 101 -14.25 -0.92 13.23
N ARG A 102 -13.40 -0.39 12.34
CA ARG A 102 -13.81 -0.02 10.98
C ARG A 102 -14.38 -1.24 10.23
N PRO A 103 -15.52 -1.10 9.53
CA PRO A 103 -16.16 -2.22 8.83
C PRO A 103 -15.25 -2.81 7.75
N GLU A 104 -14.53 -1.96 7.01
CA GLU A 104 -13.56 -2.37 5.99
C GLU A 104 -12.46 -3.27 6.57
N TYR A 105 -11.89 -2.89 7.72
CA TYR A 105 -10.86 -3.69 8.37
C TYR A 105 -11.42 -5.04 8.84
N ARG A 106 -12.60 -5.05 9.43
CA ARG A 106 -13.26 -6.29 9.89
C ARG A 106 -13.50 -7.26 8.74
N GLN A 107 -13.99 -6.77 7.59
CA GLN A 107 -14.19 -7.59 6.40
C GLN A 107 -12.87 -8.15 5.87
N LYS A 108 -11.84 -7.30 5.75
CA LYS A 108 -10.51 -7.73 5.31
C LYS A 108 -9.90 -8.76 6.27
N LYS A 109 -10.01 -8.54 7.58
CA LYS A 109 -9.51 -9.44 8.62
C LYS A 109 -10.26 -10.76 8.63
N LYS A 110 -11.59 -10.75 8.48
CA LYS A 110 -12.42 -11.95 8.34
C LYS A 110 -11.98 -12.78 7.14
N ALA A 111 -11.85 -12.17 5.95
CA ALA A 111 -11.40 -12.86 4.74
C ALA A 111 -9.99 -13.44 4.91
N TYR A 112 -9.07 -12.67 5.50
CA TYR A 112 -7.72 -13.15 5.81
C TYR A 112 -7.74 -14.35 6.77
N ASP A 113 -8.47 -14.26 7.88
CA ASP A 113 -8.53 -15.31 8.90
C ASP A 113 -9.19 -16.59 8.37
N GLU A 114 -10.20 -16.44 7.51
CA GLU A 114 -10.85 -17.55 6.82
C GLU A 114 -9.88 -18.30 5.90
N VAL A 115 -9.14 -17.58 5.06
CA VAL A 115 -8.11 -18.16 4.19
C VAL A 115 -6.99 -18.80 5.01
N TYR A 116 -6.53 -18.12 6.07
CA TYR A 116 -5.47 -18.63 6.93
C TYR A 116 -5.87 -19.94 7.62
N GLN A 117 -7.06 -20.00 8.20
CA GLN A 117 -7.56 -21.23 8.84
C GLN A 117 -7.79 -22.34 7.83
N ALA A 118 -8.34 -22.02 6.65
CA ALA A 118 -8.56 -23.02 5.61
C ALA A 118 -7.23 -23.62 5.13
N LYS A 119 -6.21 -22.79 4.89
CA LYS A 119 -4.86 -23.25 4.52
C LYS A 119 -4.23 -24.09 5.62
N ARG A 120 -4.40 -23.70 6.88
CA ARG A 120 -3.86 -24.43 8.03
C ARG A 120 -4.48 -25.81 8.20
N LEU A 121 -5.79 -25.96 7.95
CA LEU A 121 -6.54 -27.18 8.20
C LEU A 121 -6.59 -28.13 7.00
N TYR A 122 -6.77 -27.57 5.79
CA TYR A 122 -7.06 -28.34 4.57
C TYR A 122 -5.93 -28.29 3.54
N GLY A 123 -4.84 -27.55 3.82
CA GLY A 123 -3.64 -27.53 2.99
C GLY A 123 -3.94 -27.06 1.57
N GLU A 124 -3.71 -27.94 0.60
CA GLU A 124 -3.90 -27.68 -0.84
C GLU A 124 -5.37 -27.46 -1.20
N HIS A 125 -6.31 -28.13 -0.52
CA HIS A 125 -7.75 -28.06 -0.82
C HIS A 125 -8.49 -26.96 -0.05
N TRP A 126 -7.76 -25.93 0.40
CA TRP A 126 -8.32 -24.83 1.21
C TRP A 126 -9.40 -24.03 0.48
N GLU A 127 -9.31 -23.90 -0.85
CA GLU A 127 -10.30 -23.18 -1.66
C GLU A 127 -11.64 -23.90 -1.66
N SER A 128 -11.63 -25.22 -1.88
CA SER A 128 -12.81 -26.07 -1.84
C SER A 128 -13.47 -26.05 -0.45
N ALA A 129 -12.67 -26.05 0.62
CA ALA A 129 -13.18 -25.98 1.98
C ALA A 129 -13.93 -24.67 2.28
N ILE A 130 -13.44 -23.52 1.78
CA ILE A 130 -14.14 -22.24 1.93
C ILE A 130 -15.46 -22.24 1.14
N ILE A 131 -15.45 -22.75 -0.09
CA ILE A 131 -16.64 -22.85 -0.93
C ILE A 131 -17.70 -23.72 -0.25
N LEU A 132 -17.31 -24.89 0.25
CA LEU A 132 -18.22 -25.81 0.93
C LEU A 132 -18.86 -25.17 2.15
N LYS A 133 -18.06 -24.54 3.01
CA LYS A 133 -18.55 -23.81 4.19
C LYS A 133 -19.55 -22.70 3.82
N ASN A 134 -19.29 -21.96 2.75
CA ASN A 134 -20.20 -20.93 2.28
C ASN A 134 -21.52 -21.54 1.78
N LEU A 135 -21.45 -22.66 1.07
CA LEU A 135 -22.64 -23.41 0.62
C LEU A 135 -23.48 -23.91 1.79
N GLU A 136 -22.86 -24.51 2.80
CA GLU A 136 -23.52 -24.95 4.04
C GLU A 136 -24.25 -23.78 4.71
N CYS A 137 -23.56 -22.65 4.88
CA CYS A 137 -24.18 -21.45 5.46
C CYS A 137 -25.39 -20.94 4.63
N HIS A 138 -25.35 -21.07 3.30
CA HIS A 138 -26.49 -20.73 2.45
C HIS A 138 -27.66 -21.70 2.61
N ILE A 139 -27.38 -23.01 2.78
CA ILE A 139 -28.39 -24.03 3.04
C ILE A 139 -29.07 -23.78 4.40
N ASP A 140 -28.30 -23.59 5.47
CA ASP A 140 -28.82 -23.30 6.81
C ASP A 140 -29.71 -22.04 6.80
N ASN A 141 -29.23 -20.97 6.17
CA ASN A 141 -30.01 -19.73 6.04
C ASN A 141 -31.32 -19.94 5.27
N ARG A 142 -31.35 -20.84 4.29
CA ARG A 142 -32.57 -21.19 3.54
C ARG A 142 -33.54 -21.95 4.45
N GLU A 143 -33.06 -22.93 5.21
CA GLU A 143 -33.87 -23.70 6.15
C GLU A 143 -34.47 -22.82 7.25
N VAL A 144 -33.67 -21.92 7.83
CA VAL A 144 -34.14 -20.92 8.81
C VAL A 144 -35.23 -20.01 8.21
N LYS A 145 -35.12 -19.64 6.94
CA LYS A 145 -36.18 -18.87 6.26
C LYS A 145 -37.42 -19.71 5.98
N GLN A 146 -37.27 -21.01 5.74
CA GLN A 146 -38.41 -21.93 5.54
C GLN A 146 -39.18 -22.12 6.83
N SER A 147 -38.51 -22.44 7.93
CA SER A 147 -39.14 -22.65 9.24
C SER A 147 -39.88 -21.39 9.72
N ASN A 148 -39.28 -20.22 9.51
CA ASN A 148 -39.91 -18.93 9.84
C ASN A 148 -40.96 -18.46 8.82
N ASN A 149 -41.30 -19.28 7.81
CA ASN A 149 -42.23 -18.93 6.72
C ASN A 149 -41.88 -17.63 5.98
N LEU A 150 -40.61 -17.21 6.00
CA LEU A 150 -40.12 -15.97 5.38
C LEU A 150 -39.87 -16.13 3.88
N ILE A 151 -39.83 -17.37 3.38
CA ILE A 151 -39.68 -17.64 1.94
C ILE A 151 -40.88 -17.09 1.15
N ASN A 152 -40.54 -16.34 0.09
CA ASN A 152 -41.48 -15.81 -0.90
C ASN A 152 -42.63 -14.98 -0.30
N LYS A 153 -42.40 -14.35 0.86
CA LYS A 153 -43.42 -13.56 1.58
C LYS A 153 -44.05 -12.46 0.71
N SER A 154 -43.27 -11.82 -0.18
CA SER A 154 -43.79 -10.83 -1.14
C SER A 154 -44.73 -11.46 -2.17
N GLN A 155 -44.31 -12.57 -2.80
CA GLN A 155 -45.14 -13.29 -3.77
C GLN A 155 -46.41 -13.86 -3.13
N LYS A 156 -46.31 -14.44 -1.93
CA LYS A 156 -47.46 -14.93 -1.14
C LYS A 156 -48.48 -13.79 -0.90
N ARG A 157 -48.02 -12.61 -0.47
CA ARG A 157 -48.87 -11.43 -0.28
C ARG A 157 -49.56 -10.97 -1.57
N LYS A 158 -48.82 -10.87 -2.68
CA LYS A 158 -49.37 -10.51 -3.99
C LYS A 158 -50.44 -11.49 -4.47
N ARG A 159 -50.19 -12.80 -4.32
CA ARG A 159 -51.14 -13.88 -4.67
C ARG A 159 -52.40 -13.84 -3.79
N LEU A 160 -52.25 -13.56 -2.50
CA LEU A 160 -53.39 -13.40 -1.59
C LEU A 160 -54.27 -12.21 -1.99
N TRP A 161 -53.64 -11.06 -2.26
CA TRP A 161 -54.36 -9.85 -2.65
C TRP A 161 -55.12 -10.02 -3.97
N THR A 162 -54.48 -10.61 -4.98
CA THR A 162 -55.13 -10.93 -6.27
C THR A 162 -56.30 -11.91 -6.10
N LYS A 163 -56.16 -12.93 -5.24
CA LYS A 163 -57.26 -13.85 -4.92
C LYS A 163 -58.45 -13.14 -4.27
N ILE A 164 -58.20 -12.26 -3.29
CA ILE A 164 -59.24 -11.47 -2.62
C ILE A 164 -59.94 -10.54 -3.62
N LEU A 165 -59.18 -9.87 -4.49
CA LEU A 165 -59.72 -8.98 -5.52
C LEU A 165 -60.65 -9.75 -6.49
N ASN A 166 -60.22 -10.90 -6.98
CA ASN A 166 -61.01 -11.73 -7.88
C ASN A 166 -62.28 -12.27 -7.20
N GLN A 167 -62.21 -12.66 -5.93
CA GLN A 167 -63.41 -13.06 -5.18
C GLN A 167 -64.41 -11.91 -5.04
N LYS A 168 -63.93 -10.68 -4.75
CA LYS A 168 -64.80 -9.50 -4.69
C LYS A 168 -65.47 -9.21 -6.03
N LEU A 169 -64.70 -9.23 -7.12
CA LEU A 169 -65.23 -9.02 -8.47
C LEU A 169 -66.30 -10.05 -8.85
N ASN A 170 -66.06 -11.33 -8.55
CA ASN A 170 -67.02 -12.41 -8.85
C ASN A 170 -68.28 -12.40 -7.96
N SER A 171 -68.26 -11.69 -6.83
CA SER A 171 -69.42 -11.55 -5.92
C SER A 171 -70.31 -10.34 -6.22
N LEU A 172 -69.93 -9.50 -7.18
CA LEU A 172 -70.77 -8.38 -7.60
C LEU A 172 -71.92 -8.89 -8.48
N PRO A 173 -73.17 -8.45 -8.26
CA PRO A 173 -74.29 -8.84 -9.10
C PRO A 173 -74.05 -8.32 -10.52
N THR A 174 -74.10 -9.22 -11.49
CA THR A 174 -74.14 -8.88 -12.91
C THR A 174 -75.48 -8.20 -13.18
N THR A 175 -75.44 -6.90 -13.44
CA THR A 175 -76.57 -6.10 -13.96
C THR A 175 -77.03 -6.61 -15.31
#